data_AF-A0A9C8E0K5-F1
#
_entry.id   AF-A0A9C8E0K5-F1
#
_cell.length_a   1.000
_cell.length_b   1.000
_cell.length_c   1.000
_cell.angle_alpha   90.00
_cell.angle_beta   90.00
_cell.angle_gamma   90.00
#
_symmetry.space_group_name_H-M   'P 1'
#
loop_
_entity.id
_entity.type
_entity.pdbx_description
1 polymer ?
#
loop_
_entity_poly.entity_id
_entity_poly.type
_entity_poly.pdbx_seq_one_letter_code
_entity_poly.pdbx_strand_id
1 'polypeptide(L)' 'MKKSLGAQTLIFPTPVWCVGSYDKEGQPNVMTIAWGGICCSKPPCLTISLRKAT' A
#
# COMPACT_ATOMS: atom_id res chain seq x y z
N MET A 1 -14.22 27.56 -11.71
CA MET A 1 -15.33 26.70 -11.27
C MET A 1 -14.79 25.30 -11.03
N LYS A 2 -15.01 24.70 -9.84
CA LYS A 2 -14.58 23.31 -9.57
C LYS A 2 -15.49 22.34 -10.33
N LYS A 3 -14.92 21.22 -10.82
CA LYS A 3 -15.67 20.14 -11.49
C LYS A 3 -15.68 18.91 -10.59
N SER A 4 -16.83 18.23 -10.54
CA SER A 4 -16.91 16.93 -9.89
C SER A 4 -16.13 15.90 -10.71
N LEU A 5 -15.35 15.06 -10.03
CA LEU A 5 -14.68 13.90 -10.63
C LEU A 5 -15.44 12.59 -10.33
N GLY A 6 -16.52 12.63 -9.55
CA GLY A 6 -17.19 11.43 -9.04
C GLY A 6 -16.40 10.75 -7.91
N ALA A 7 -16.85 9.57 -7.48
CA ALA A 7 -16.17 8.77 -6.46
C ALA A 7 -15.00 8.00 -7.11
N GLN A 8 -13.78 8.47 -6.86
CA GLN A 8 -12.54 7.86 -7.37
C GLN A 8 -11.51 7.75 -6.25
N THR A 9 -10.59 6.78 -6.36
CA THR A 9 -9.45 6.63 -5.43
C THR A 9 -8.32 7.61 -5.76
N LEU A 10 -8.63 8.91 -5.79
CA LEU A 10 -7.68 9.98 -6.10
C LEU A 10 -7.13 10.57 -4.80
N ILE A 11 -5.92 10.14 -4.42
CA ILE A 11 -5.12 10.75 -3.36
C ILE A 11 -3.72 11.04 -3.91
N PHE A 12 -3.13 12.17 -3.52
CA PHE A 12 -1.82 12.60 -4.00
C PHE A 12 -0.99 13.23 -2.87
N PRO A 13 0.30 12.88 -2.71
CA PRO A 13 0.99 11.78 -3.38
C PRO A 13 0.54 10.41 -2.84
N THR A 14 0.65 9.37 -3.67
CA THR A 14 0.68 7.98 -3.19
C THR A 14 2.13 7.49 -3.16
N PRO A 15 2.50 6.63 -2.20
CA PRO A 15 3.79 5.99 -2.24
C PRO A 15 3.89 4.99 -3.41
N VAL A 16 5.12 4.68 -3.81
CA VAL A 16 5.44 3.50 -4.61
C VAL A 16 6.42 2.66 -3.79
N TRP A 17 5.90 1.83 -2.91
CA TRP A 17 6.71 1.02 -1.99
C TRP A 17 6.86 -0.41 -2.52
N CYS A 18 8.07 -0.96 -2.41
CA CYS A 18 8.33 -2.39 -2.63
C CYS A 18 8.19 -3.15 -1.31
N VAL A 19 7.21 -4.04 -1.21
CA VAL A 19 7.04 -4.94 -0.06
C VAL A 19 7.67 -6.27 -0.40
N GLY A 20 8.75 -6.61 0.31
CA GLY A 20 9.42 -7.90 0.22
C GLY A 20 8.84 -8.90 1.22
N SER A 21 8.81 -10.17 0.81
CA SER A 21 8.43 -11.28 1.69
C SER A 21 9.16 -12.54 1.25
N TYR A 22 9.18 -13.55 2.13
CA TYR A 22 9.62 -14.90 1.81
C TYR A 22 8.45 -15.84 2.04
N ASP A 23 8.31 -16.84 1.17
CA ASP A 23 7.35 -17.92 1.42
C ASP A 23 7.89 -18.95 2.43
N LYS A 24 7.16 -20.05 2.61
CA LYS A 24 7.52 -21.12 3.55
C LYS A 24 8.78 -21.89 3.14
N GLU A 25 9.14 -21.87 1.87
CA GLU A 25 10.32 -22.53 1.31
C GLU A 25 11.53 -21.58 1.30
N GLY A 26 11.35 -20.34 1.75
CA GLY A 26 12.40 -19.32 1.75
C GLY A 26 12.58 -18.64 0.40
N GLN A 27 11.63 -18.79 -0.53
CA GLN A 27 11.73 -18.11 -1.83
C GLN A 27 11.32 -16.64 -1.70
N PRO A 28 12.15 -15.71 -2.22
CA PRO A 28 11.87 -14.28 -2.15
C PRO A 28 10.73 -13.90 -3.11
N ASN A 29 9.89 -12.97 -2.67
CA ASN A 29 8.91 -12.30 -3.51
C ASN A 29 8.88 -10.80 -3.20
N VAL A 30 8.53 -9.99 -4.21
CA VAL A 30 8.35 -8.55 -4.08
C VAL A 30 7.10 -8.10 -4.81
N MET A 31 6.37 -7.15 -4.21
CA MET A 31 5.26 -6.47 -4.87
C MET A 31 5.36 -4.96 -4.68
N THR A 32 4.81 -4.20 -5.63
CA THR A 32 4.61 -2.77 -5.48
C THR A 32 3.26 -2.49 -4.84
N ILE A 33 3.22 -1.56 -3.88
CA ILE A 33 1.98 -1.07 -3.29
C ILE A 33 1.93 0.45 -3.34
N ALA A 34 0.71 0.95 -3.49
CA ALA A 34 0.40 2.36 -3.27
C ALA A 34 -0.55 2.55 -2.06
N TRP A 35 -1.37 1.55 -1.72
CA TRP A 35 -2.36 1.66 -0.63
C TRP A 35 -1.72 1.29 0.71
N GLY A 36 -0.93 2.23 1.23
CA GLY A 36 -0.25 2.12 2.52
C GLY A 36 0.25 3.47 3.03
N GLY A 37 0.69 3.48 4.28
CA GLY A 37 1.14 4.71 4.95
C GLY A 37 1.60 4.49 6.39
N ILE A 38 2.15 5.53 7.01
CA ILE A 38 2.40 5.55 8.46
C ILE A 38 1.06 5.62 9.18
N CYS A 39 0.83 4.74 10.15
CA CYS A 39 -0.44 4.66 10.88
C CYS A 39 -0.31 4.88 12.40
N CYS A 40 0.91 4.84 12.95
CA CYS A 40 1.15 5.12 14.36
C CYS A 40 2.54 5.74 14.54
N SER A 41 2.65 6.69 15.48
CA SER A 41 3.93 7.33 15.83
C SER A 41 4.64 6.61 16.99
N LYS A 42 3.91 5.99 17.91
CA LYS A 42 4.46 5.27 19.06
C LYS A 42 3.57 4.07 19.47
N PRO A 43 4.04 2.82 19.29
CA PRO A 43 5.23 2.46 18.53
C PRO A 43 5.09 2.90 17.05
N PRO A 44 6.19 3.17 16.35
CA PRO A 44 6.13 3.50 14.92
C PRO A 44 5.57 2.33 14.12
N CYS A 45 4.53 2.56 13.31
CA CYS A 45 3.87 1.52 12.53
C CYS A 45 3.53 1.97 11.11
N LEU A 46 3.53 1.00 10.18
CA LEU A 46 3.03 1.14 8.81
C LEU A 46 1.80 0.26 8.62
N THR A 47 0.88 0.70 7.76
CA THR A 47 -0.23 -0.12 7.27
C THR A 47 -0.10 -0.34 5.77
N ILE A 48 -0.50 -1.53 5.30
CA ILE A 48 -0.56 -1.91 3.90
C ILE A 48 -1.88 -2.65 3.64
N SER A 49 -2.54 -2.35 2.52
CA SER A 49 -3.78 -3.03 2.11
C SER A 49 -3.49 -4.04 1.01
N LEU A 50 -3.60 -5.33 1.32
CA LEU A 50 -3.32 -6.42 0.39
C LEU A 50 -4.60 -7.10 -0.08
N ARG A 51 -4.65 -7.43 -1.37
CA ARG A 51 -5.70 -8.30 -1.92
C ARG A 51 -5.38 -9.75 -1.58
N LYS A 52 -6.41 -10.57 -1.36
CA LYS A 52 -6.25 -12.03 -1.39
C LYS A 52 -5.91 -12.45 -2.83
N ALA A 53 -5.09 -13.48 -2.98
CA ALA A 53 -4.85 -14.09 -4.28
C ALA A 53 -6.17 -14.65 -4.83
N THR A 54 -6.45 -14.38 -6.11
CA THR A 54 -7.59 -14.92 -6.85
C THR A 54 -7.25 -16.29 -7.42
#